data_AF-G7VY80-F1
#
_entry.id   AF-G7VY80-F1
#
_cell.length_a   1.000
_cell.length_b   1.000
_cell.length_c   1.000
_cell.angle_alpha   90.00
_cell.angle_beta   90.00
_cell.angle_gamma   90.00
#
_symmetry.space_group_name_H-M   'P 1'
#
loop_
_entity.id
_entity.type
_entity.pdbx_description
1 polymer ?
#
loop_
_entity_poly.entity_id
_entity_poly.type
_entity_poly.pdbx_seq_one_letter_code
_entity_poly.pdbx_strand_id
1 'polypeptide(L)'
;MKDQNAFVILLILNIVYSLTLFAYPVMLMVVAFSFDAPTAGDYLISYIFAYVIMSYPIGVFISWSCWYFYHRYAFKKAYIIANFMLLWPATLVVSSWIQSAFS
;
A
#
# COMPACT_ATOMS: atom_id res chain seq x y z
N MET A 1 -0.07 -30.85 -6.33
CA MET A 1 0.96 -30.65 -5.29
C MET A 1 0.93 -29.19 -4.87
N LYS A 2 1.18 -28.89 -3.59
CA LYS A 2 1.32 -27.50 -3.13
C LYS A 2 2.57 -26.93 -3.80
N ASP A 3 2.44 -25.82 -4.51
CA ASP A 3 3.57 -25.18 -5.16
C ASP A 3 4.45 -24.51 -4.08
N GLN A 4 5.66 -25.04 -3.91
CA GLN A 4 6.63 -24.57 -2.93
C GLN A 4 7.22 -23.22 -3.35
N ASN A 5 7.37 -22.96 -4.65
CA ASN A 5 7.83 -21.65 -5.13
C ASN A 5 6.78 -20.59 -4.83
N ALA A 6 5.50 -20.90 -5.05
CA ALA A 6 4.41 -20.00 -4.70
C ALA A 6 4.34 -19.71 -3.20
N PHE A 7 4.63 -20.70 -2.34
CA PHE A 7 4.74 -20.47 -0.90
C PHE A 7 5.79 -19.42 -0.57
N VAL A 8 7.01 -19.61 -1.07
CA VAL A 8 8.15 -18.75 -0.76
C VAL A 8 7.91 -17.33 -1.25
N ILE A 9 7.37 -17.16 -2.47
CA ILE A 9 7.09 -15.82 -3.01
C ILE A 9 6.01 -15.10 -2.18
N LEU A 10 4.89 -15.77 -1.88
CA LEU A 10 3.82 -15.17 -1.07
C LEU A 10 4.28 -14.85 0.35
N LEU A 11 5.16 -15.67 0.92
CA LEU A 11 5.77 -15.41 2.23
C LEU A 11 6.63 -14.14 2.18
N ILE A 12 7.54 -14.04 1.21
CA ILE A 12 8.43 -12.87 1.05
C ILE A 12 7.60 -11.60 0.88
N LEU A 13 6.60 -11.62 0.00
CA LEU A 13 5.72 -10.46 -0.22
C LEU A 13 5.03 -10.02 1.06
N ASN A 14 4.41 -10.95 1.80
CA ASN A 14 3.73 -10.61 3.05
C ASN A 14 4.70 -10.12 4.13
N ILE A 15 5.92 -10.66 4.23
CA ILE A 15 6.95 -10.15 5.16
C ILE A 15 7.31 -8.72 4.79
N VAL A 16 7.59 -8.43 3.52
CA VAL A 16 7.93 -7.09 3.05
C VAL A 16 6.81 -6.11 3.35
N TYR A 17 5.55 -6.43 3.03
CA TYR A 17 4.41 -5.55 3.31
C TYR A 17 4.12 -5.36 4.80
N SER A 18 4.45 -6.36 5.62
CA SER A 18 4.32 -6.24 7.07
C SER A 18 5.42 -5.34 7.65
N LEU A 19 6.65 -5.43 7.13
CA LEU A 19 7.75 -4.55 7.50
C LEU A 19 7.43 -3.09 7.16
N THR A 20 6.84 -2.84 6.01
CA THR A 20 6.44 -1.48 5.64
C THR A 20 5.27 -0.96 6.47
N LEU A 21 4.41 -1.84 7.02
CA LEU A 21 3.41 -1.46 8.02
C LEU A 21 4.05 -0.95 9.33
N PHE A 22 5.24 -1.42 9.70
CA PHE A 22 5.97 -0.85 10.84
C PHE A 22 6.44 0.59 10.58
N ALA A 23 6.65 0.99 9.32
CA ALA A 23 6.96 2.37 8.96
C ALA A 23 5.71 3.28 8.92
N TYR A 24 4.51 2.70 8.97
CA TYR A 24 3.24 3.43 8.87
C TYR A 24 3.04 4.54 9.93
N PRO A 25 3.39 4.35 11.23
CA PRO A 25 3.26 5.42 12.23
C PRO A 25 4.07 6.67 11.88
N VAL A 26 5.26 6.49 11.29
CA VAL A 26 6.10 7.60 10.83
C VAL A 26 5.43 8.35 9.68
N MET A 27 4.85 7.61 8.73
CA MET A 27 4.10 8.21 7.61
C MET A 27 2.86 8.99 8.10
N LEU A 28 2.16 8.48 9.12
CA LEU A 28 1.04 9.20 9.73
C LEU A 28 1.47 10.52 10.39
N MET A 29 2.63 10.55 11.06
CA MET A 29 3.18 11.80 11.61
C MET A 29 3.45 12.81 10.49
N VAL A 30 4.06 12.38 9.38
CA VAL A 30 4.31 13.25 8.22
C VAL A 30 3.03 13.86 7.66
N VAL A 31 1.97 13.05 7.54
CA VAL A 31 0.64 13.54 7.13
C VAL A 31 0.09 14.56 8.11
N ALA A 32 0.15 14.30 9.42
CA ALA A 32 -0.38 15.21 10.43
C ALA A 32 0.28 16.60 10.36
N PHE A 33 1.61 16.65 10.19
CA PHE A 33 2.34 17.92 10.07
C PHE A 33 2.20 18.60 8.70
N SER A 34 1.75 17.88 7.66
CA SER A 34 1.55 18.48 6.33
C SER A 34 0.42 19.51 6.27
N PHE A 35 -0.50 19.49 7.23
CA PHE A 35 -1.59 20.46 7.34
C PHE A 35 -1.20 21.77 8.05
N ASP A 36 -0.06 21.80 8.74
CA ASP A 36 0.44 22.95 9.50
C ASP A 36 1.37 23.87 8.67
N ALA A 37 1.59 23.54 7.39
CA ALA A 37 2.50 24.28 6.52
C ALA A 37 1.91 25.66 6.10
N PRO A 38 2.65 26.78 6.27
CA PRO A 38 2.17 28.14 5.95
C PRO A 38 1.82 28.38 4.47
N THR A 39 2.20 27.47 3.58
CA THR A 39 1.97 27.53 2.13
C THR A 39 0.71 26.78 1.69
N ALA A 40 -0.12 26.29 2.62
CA ALA A 40 -1.35 25.56 2.33
C ALA A 40 -2.49 26.49 1.85
N GLY A 41 -2.32 27.09 0.68
CA GLY A 41 -3.39 27.81 -0.02
C GLY A 41 -4.46 26.88 -0.58
N ASP A 42 -4.12 25.60 -0.80
CA ASP A 42 -5.03 24.59 -1.33
C ASP A 42 -4.81 23.22 -0.65
N TYR A 43 -5.71 22.85 0.25
CA TYR A 43 -5.60 21.63 1.07
C TYR A 43 -5.96 20.34 0.32
N LEU A 44 -6.45 20.45 -0.92
CA LEU A 44 -6.99 19.34 -1.69
C LEU A 44 -5.94 18.21 -1.86
N ILE A 45 -4.69 18.58 -2.16
CA ILE A 45 -3.59 17.63 -2.31
C ILE A 45 -3.21 16.99 -0.97
N SER A 46 -3.15 17.75 0.12
CA SER A 46 -2.88 17.22 1.47
C SER A 46 -3.94 16.23 1.92
N TYR A 47 -5.23 16.49 1.61
CA TYR A 47 -6.31 15.55 1.85
C TYR A 47 -6.17 14.26 1.02
N ILE A 48 -5.88 14.36 -0.28
CA ILE A 48 -5.64 13.17 -1.13
C ILE A 48 -4.52 12.33 -0.55
N PHE A 49 -3.39 12.96 -0.21
CA PHE A 49 -2.24 12.28 0.39
C PHE A 49 -2.63 11.61 1.71
N ALA A 50 -3.35 12.30 2.59
CA ALA A 50 -3.83 11.74 3.84
C ALA A 50 -4.72 10.50 3.63
N TYR A 51 -5.68 10.54 2.70
CA TYR A 51 -6.54 9.39 2.40
C TYR A 51 -5.76 8.20 1.84
N VAL A 52 -4.79 8.46 0.95
CA VAL A 52 -3.91 7.42 0.40
C VAL A 52 -3.13 6.76 1.53
N ILE A 53 -2.50 7.55 2.42
CA ILE A 53 -1.79 7.00 3.58
C ILE A 53 -2.74 6.20 4.48
N MET A 54 -3.90 6.75 4.87
CA MET A 54 -4.86 6.06 5.74
C MET A 54 -5.37 4.72 5.18
N SER A 55 -5.44 4.57 3.85
CA SER A 55 -5.84 3.33 3.20
C SER A 55 -4.76 2.23 3.20
N TYR A 56 -3.51 2.58 3.56
CA TYR A 56 -2.37 1.66 3.49
C TYR A 56 -2.54 0.34 4.26
N PRO A 57 -2.99 0.34 5.53
CA PRO A 57 -3.14 -0.90 6.29
C PRO A 57 -4.13 -1.86 5.64
N ILE A 58 -5.17 -1.33 4.98
CA ILE A 58 -6.18 -2.12 4.28
C ILE A 58 -5.53 -2.95 3.17
N GLY A 59 -4.62 -2.36 2.39
CA GLY A 59 -3.87 -3.07 1.35
C GLY A 59 -3.04 -4.23 1.92
N VAL A 60 -2.38 -4.02 3.06
CA VAL A 60 -1.57 -5.06 3.72
C VAL A 60 -2.46 -6.21 4.21
N PHE A 61 -3.60 -5.89 4.84
CA PHE A 61 -4.56 -6.92 5.29
C PHE A 61 -5.18 -7.69 4.14
N ILE A 62 -5.46 -7.02 3.01
CA ILE A 62 -5.91 -7.70 1.78
C ILE A 62 -4.81 -8.65 1.28
N SER A 63 -3.54 -8.23 1.26
CA SER A 63 -2.43 -9.12 0.89
C SER A 63 -2.38 -10.38 1.77
N TRP A 64 -2.58 -10.26 3.08
CA TRP A 64 -2.61 -11.41 3.99
C TRP A 64 -3.73 -12.41 3.66
N SER A 65 -4.83 -11.97 3.04
CA SER A 65 -5.89 -12.87 2.58
C SER A 65 -5.45 -13.79 1.41
N CYS A 66 -4.28 -13.57 0.80
CA CYS A 66 -3.73 -14.43 -0.25
C CYS A 66 -3.57 -15.90 0.20
N TRP A 67 -3.33 -16.13 1.49
CA TRP A 67 -3.15 -17.46 2.08
C TRP A 67 -4.41 -18.33 1.92
N TYR A 68 -5.60 -17.73 2.00
CA TYR A 68 -6.86 -18.43 1.76
C TYR A 68 -6.91 -19.05 0.36
N PHE A 69 -6.48 -18.30 -0.66
CA PHE A 69 -6.45 -18.77 -2.05
C PHE A 69 -5.33 -19.78 -2.28
N TYR A 70 -4.19 -19.62 -1.61
CA TYR A 70 -3.08 -20.56 -1.64
C TYR A 70 -3.50 -21.96 -1.12
N HIS A 71 -4.25 -22.02 -0.01
CA HIS A 71 -4.76 -23.28 0.54
C HIS A 71 -5.81 -23.95 -0.34
N ARG A 72 -6.48 -23.20 -1.21
CA ARG A 72 -7.45 -23.71 -2.20
C ARG A 72 -6.82 -24.09 -3.55
N TYR A 73 -5.49 -24.13 -3.64
CA TYR A 73 -4.74 -24.37 -4.89
C TYR A 73 -5.02 -23.33 -5.99
N ALA A 74 -5.61 -22.17 -5.65
CA ALA A 74 -5.93 -21.10 -6.57
C ALA A 74 -4.76 -20.10 -6.69
N PHE A 75 -3.59 -20.58 -7.12
CA PHE A 75 -2.33 -19.82 -7.05
C PHE A 75 -2.37 -18.49 -7.82
N LYS A 76 -2.99 -18.45 -9.01
CA LYS A 76 -3.16 -17.19 -9.77
C LYS A 76 -3.88 -16.11 -8.95
N LYS A 77 -4.94 -16.49 -8.22
CA LYS A 77 -5.70 -15.57 -7.36
C LYS A 77 -4.88 -15.16 -6.14
N ALA A 78 -4.13 -16.10 -5.55
CA ALA A 78 -3.24 -15.80 -4.44
C ALA A 78 -2.20 -14.72 -4.82
N TYR A 79 -1.59 -14.83 -6.01
CA TYR A 79 -0.66 -13.81 -6.50
C TYR A 79 -1.34 -12.46 -6.74
N ILE A 80 -2.51 -12.42 -7.38
CA ILE A 80 -3.24 -11.16 -7.61
C ILE A 80 -3.53 -10.46 -6.29
N ILE A 81 -4.03 -11.21 -5.30
CA ILE A 81 -4.38 -10.67 -3.98
C ILE A 81 -3.12 -10.21 -3.22
N ALA A 82 -2.03 -10.97 -3.26
CA ALA A 82 -0.77 -10.55 -2.64
C ALA A 82 -0.19 -9.29 -3.31
N ASN A 83 -0.28 -9.18 -4.63
CA ASN A 83 0.22 -8.01 -5.35
C ASN A 83 -0.72 -6.80 -5.30
N PHE A 84 -1.90 -6.92 -4.68
CA PHE A 84 -2.84 -5.81 -4.51
C PHE A 84 -2.18 -4.61 -3.82
N MET A 85 -1.23 -4.89 -2.91
CA MET A 85 -0.46 -3.86 -2.22
C MET A 85 0.36 -2.95 -3.15
N LEU A 86 0.77 -3.45 -4.32
CA LEU A 86 1.51 -2.67 -5.32
C LEU A 86 0.66 -1.56 -5.96
N LEU A 87 -0.66 -1.57 -5.78
CA LEU A 87 -1.50 -0.44 -6.17
C LEU A 87 -1.16 0.83 -5.39
N TRP A 88 -0.62 0.70 -4.19
CA TRP A 88 -0.29 1.84 -3.34
C TRP A 88 0.94 2.66 -3.83
N PRO A 89 2.10 2.06 -4.17
CA PRO A 89 3.15 2.82 -4.83
C PRO A 89 2.70 3.40 -6.18
N ALA A 90 1.81 2.72 -6.91
CA ALA A 90 1.23 3.27 -8.13
C ALA A 90 0.37 4.51 -7.86
N THR A 91 -0.47 4.51 -6.82
CA THR A 91 -1.28 5.70 -6.46
C THR A 91 -0.41 6.86 -5.98
N LEU A 92 0.67 6.59 -5.24
CA LEU A 92 1.62 7.63 -4.83
C LEU A 92 2.30 8.28 -6.02
N VAL A 93 2.80 7.48 -6.97
CA VAL A 93 3.40 7.99 -8.21
C VAL A 93 2.40 8.86 -8.96
N VAL A 94 1.17 8.38 -9.18
CA VAL A 94 0.12 9.16 -9.84
C VAL A 94 -0.17 10.47 -9.11
N SER A 95 -0.27 10.45 -7.77
CA SER A 95 -0.51 11.66 -6.99
C SER A 95 0.62 12.69 -7.12
N SER A 96 1.88 12.25 -7.17
CA SER A 96 3.03 13.13 -7.40
C SER A 96 3.07 13.71 -8.81
N TRP A 97 2.71 12.92 -9.83
CA TRP A 97 2.60 13.40 -11.21
C TRP A 97 1.52 14.48 -11.33
N ILE A 98 0.35 14.24 -10.74
CA ILE A 98 -0.72 15.23 -10.69
C ILE A 98 -0.21 16.51 -10.02
N GLN A 99 0.42 16.41 -8.85
CA GLN A 99 0.97 17.58 -8.16
C GLN A 99 1.95 18.38 -9.03
N SER A 100 2.84 17.71 -9.77
CA SER A 100 3.79 18.38 -10.69
C SER A 100 3.16 19.03 -11.92
N ALA A 101 1.98 18.57 -12.34
CA ALA A 101 1.28 19.09 -13.50
C ALA A 101 0.43 20.34 -13.19
N PHE A 102 0.09 20.55 -11.91
CA PHE A 102 -0.74 21.65 -11.44
C PHE A 102 0.00 22.67 -10.56
N SER A 103 1.30 22.47 -10.32
CA SER A 103 2.22 23.44 -9.68
C SER A 103 2.91 24.33 -10.71
#